data_AF-A0A496SLQ0-F1
#
_entry.id   AF-A0A496SLQ0-F1
#
_cell.length_a   1.000
_cell.length_b   1.000
_cell.length_c   1.000
_cell.angle_alpha   90.00
_cell.angle_beta   90.00
_cell.angle_gamma   90.00
#
_symmetry.space_group_name_H-M   'P 1'
#
loop_
_entity.id
_entity.type
_entity.pdbx_description
1 polymer ?
#
loop_
_entity_poly.entity_id
_entity_poly.type
_entity_poly.pdbx_seq_one_letter_code
_entity_poly.pdbx_strand_id
1 'polypeptide(L)'
;MWLIWLCLLAQASSEEPGFHLSKAEELLRLGDLEGALSEYRRAVEVQPNLAEAYCGLGRVYYKMGDYIRAGEMYRKALRIDSTL
;
A
#
# COMPACT_ATOMS: atom_id res chain seq x y z
N MET A 1 34.14 -2.49 -2.17
CA MET A 1 33.37 -3.70 -1.79
C MET A 1 32.28 -3.46 -0.74
N TRP A 2 32.04 -2.22 -0.26
CA TRP A 2 30.93 -1.86 0.65
C TRP A 2 29.66 -1.34 -0.06
N LEU A 3 29.79 -0.90 -1.32
CA LEU A 3 28.68 -0.38 -2.12
C LEU A 3 27.60 -1.44 -2.43
N ILE A 4 28.00 -2.71 -2.57
CA ILE A 4 27.05 -3.82 -2.80
C ILE A 4 26.19 -4.05 -1.55
N TRP A 5 26.79 -4.04 -0.36
CA TRP A 5 26.08 -4.16 0.92
C TRP A 5 25.16 -2.97 1.19
N LEU A 6 25.60 -1.76 0.83
CA LEU A 6 24.81 -0.54 0.97
C LEU A 6 23.60 -0.52 0.00
N CYS A 7 23.77 -1.05 -1.21
CA CYS A 7 22.69 -1.24 -2.18
C CYS A 7 21.72 -2.35 -1.73
N LEU A 8 22.23 -3.43 -1.13
CA LEU A 8 21.40 -4.52 -0.59
C LEU A 8 20.53 -4.04 0.59
N LEU A 9 21.10 -3.19 1.47
CA LEU A 9 20.35 -2.57 2.56
C LEU A 9 19.30 -1.57 2.05
N ALA A 10 19.62 -0.79 1.01
CA ALA A 10 18.65 0.10 0.38
C ALA A 10 17.52 -0.68 -0.31
N GLN A 11 17.84 -1.76 -1.05
CA GLN A 11 16.84 -2.64 -1.66
C GLN A 11 15.96 -3.32 -0.62
N ALA A 12 16.54 -3.84 0.47
CA ALA A 12 15.78 -4.41 1.57
C ALA A 12 14.81 -3.39 2.19
N SER A 13 15.22 -2.12 2.36
CA SER A 13 14.32 -1.08 2.88
C SER A 13 13.17 -0.72 1.91
N SER A 14 13.40 -0.88 0.60
CA SER A 14 12.36 -0.68 -0.42
C SER A 14 11.40 -1.85 -0.56
N GLU A 15 11.72 -3.02 0.01
CA GLU A 15 10.88 -4.21 0.02
C GLU A 15 10.03 -4.33 1.30
N GLU A 16 10.11 -3.38 2.24
CA GLU A 16 9.23 -3.38 3.40
C GLU A 16 7.84 -2.81 3.05
N PRO A 17 6.73 -3.43 3.53
CA PRO A 17 5.38 -2.95 3.25
C PRO A 17 5.16 -1.50 3.74
N GLY A 18 5.82 -1.14 4.85
CA GLY A 18 5.72 0.19 5.45
C GLY A 18 6.29 1.31 4.58
N PHE A 19 7.33 1.03 3.79
CA PHE A 19 7.89 1.99 2.83
C PHE A 19 6.87 2.31 1.74
N HIS A 20 6.28 1.26 1.15
CA HIS A 20 5.24 1.40 0.14
C HIS A 20 3.99 2.09 0.68
N LEU A 21 3.54 1.78 1.90
CA LEU A 21 2.43 2.48 2.57
C LEU A 21 2.70 3.98 2.70
N SER A 22 3.86 4.34 3.25
CA SER A 22 4.22 5.74 3.50
C SER A 22 4.28 6.54 2.19
N LYS A 23 4.85 5.94 1.15
CA LYS A 23 4.90 6.54 -0.19
C LYS A 23 3.51 6.66 -0.82
N ALA A 24 2.66 5.65 -0.66
CA ALA A 24 1.29 5.68 -1.16
C ALA A 24 0.46 6.79 -0.51
N GLU A 25 0.59 6.99 0.81
CA GLU A 25 -0.05 8.10 1.51
C GLU A 25 0.41 9.47 0.98
N GLU A 26 1.71 9.63 0.70
CA GLU A 26 2.22 10.87 0.11
C GLU A 26 1.62 11.15 -1.26
N LEU A 27 1.61 10.15 -2.15
CA LEU A 27 1.00 10.27 -3.48
C LEU A 27 -0.49 10.58 -3.38
N LEU A 28 -1.19 9.97 -2.41
CA LEU A 28 -2.60 10.24 -2.15
C LEU A 28 -2.85 11.67 -1.67
N ARG A 29 -1.95 12.23 -0.85
CA ARG A 29 -2.00 13.65 -0.43
C ARG A 29 -1.78 14.60 -1.61
N LEU A 30 -0.87 14.26 -2.52
CA LEU A 30 -0.61 15.01 -3.75
C LEU A 30 -1.72 14.86 -4.80
N GLY A 31 -2.65 13.93 -4.61
CA GLY A 31 -3.73 13.65 -5.55
C GLY A 31 -3.33 12.75 -6.71
N ASP A 32 -2.12 12.19 -6.70
CA ASP A 32 -1.70 11.15 -7.65
C ASP A 32 -2.32 9.81 -7.25
N LEU A 33 -3.57 9.62 -7.68
CA LEU A 33 -4.34 8.43 -7.34
C LEU A 33 -3.77 7.17 -8.00
N GLU A 34 -3.22 7.26 -9.21
CA GLU A 34 -2.63 6.11 -9.91
C GLU A 34 -1.33 5.65 -9.25
N GLY A 35 -0.46 6.60 -8.89
CA GLY A 35 0.75 6.34 -8.14
C GLY A 35 0.44 5.73 -6.77
N ALA A 36 -0.51 6.32 -6.03
CA ALA A 36 -0.94 5.78 -4.73
C ALA A 36 -1.48 4.35 -4.87
N LEU A 37 -2.29 4.08 -5.90
CA LEU A 37 -2.82 2.75 -6.17
C LEU A 37 -1.69 1.73 -6.39
N SER A 38 -0.68 2.10 -7.17
CA SER A 38 0.46 1.22 -7.44
C SER A 38 1.26 0.90 -6.18
N GLU A 39 1.54 1.89 -5.34
CA GLU A 39 2.33 1.68 -4.12
C GLU A 39 1.54 0.89 -3.07
N TYR A 40 0.24 1.15 -2.88
CA TYR A 40 -0.57 0.29 -2.01
C TYR A 40 -0.67 -1.15 -2.52
N ARG A 41 -0.68 -1.38 -3.84
CA ARG A 41 -0.64 -2.73 -4.42
C ARG A 41 0.66 -3.46 -4.08
N ARG A 42 1.80 -2.77 -4.17
CA ARG A 42 3.09 -3.33 -3.73
C ARG A 42 3.08 -3.65 -2.24
N ALA A 43 2.52 -2.79 -1.40
CA ALA A 43 2.40 -3.06 0.03
C ALA A 43 1.62 -4.36 0.32
N VAL A 44 0.52 -4.64 -0.41
CA VAL A 44 -0.22 -5.91 -0.26
C VAL A 44 0.46 -7.10 -0.93
N GLU A 45 1.28 -6.89 -1.97
CA GLU A 45 2.09 -7.95 -2.58
C GLU A 45 3.18 -8.44 -1.61
N VAL A 46 3.83 -7.50 -0.90
CA VAL A 46 4.81 -7.83 0.13
C VAL A 46 4.14 -8.43 1.37
N GLN A 47 3.05 -7.82 1.85
CA GLN A 47 2.30 -8.31 3.01
C GLN A 47 0.80 -8.44 2.70
N PRO A 48 0.33 -9.63 2.29
CA PRO A 48 -1.06 -9.86 1.90
C PRO A 48 -2.11 -9.65 2.98
N ASN A 49 -1.70 -9.66 4.26
CA ASN A 49 -2.57 -9.48 5.43
C ASN A 49 -2.38 -8.10 6.08
N LEU A 50 -2.07 -7.08 5.29
CA LEU A 50 -1.88 -5.72 5.78
C LEU A 50 -3.18 -4.91 5.67
N ALA A 51 -3.96 -4.86 6.75
CA ALA A 51 -5.27 -4.20 6.78
C ALA A 51 -5.19 -2.72 6.35
N GLU A 52 -4.15 -2.00 6.77
CA GLU A 52 -3.92 -0.60 6.42
C GLU A 52 -3.79 -0.38 4.91
N ALA A 53 -3.09 -1.27 4.20
CA ALA A 53 -2.92 -1.15 2.76
C ALA A 53 -4.23 -1.37 2.00
N TYR A 54 -5.09 -2.28 2.46
CA TYR A 54 -6.44 -2.43 1.89
C TYR A 54 -7.34 -1.23 2.20
N CYS A 55 -7.25 -0.64 3.39
CA CYS A 55 -7.92 0.64 3.69
C CYS A 55 -7.45 1.75 2.75
N GLY A 56 -6.15 1.83 2.50
CA GLY A 56 -5.53 2.72 1.52
C GLY A 56 -6.10 2.54 0.11
N LEU A 57 -6.08 1.30 -0.42
CA LEU A 57 -6.69 0.96 -1.71
C LEU A 57 -8.17 1.38 -1.77
N GLY A 58 -8.92 1.15 -0.69
CA GLY A 58 -10.31 1.59 -0.58
C GLY A 58 -10.46 3.11 -0.75
N ARG A 59 -9.61 3.89 -0.08
CA ARG A 59 -9.60 5.37 -0.18
C ARG A 59 -9.26 5.83 -1.60
N VAL A 60 -8.31 5.19 -2.26
CA VAL A 60 -7.93 5.52 -3.63
C VAL A 60 -9.09 5.28 -4.60
N TYR A 61 -9.68 4.08 -4.59
CA TYR A 61 -10.82 3.75 -5.45
C TYR A 61 -12.02 4.66 -5.18
N TYR A 62 -12.28 5.01 -3.91
CA TYR A 62 -13.33 5.95 -3.56
C TYR A 62 -13.11 7.34 -4.19
N LYS A 63 -11.87 7.85 -4.14
CA LYS A 63 -11.51 9.13 -4.78
C LYS A 63 -11.59 9.08 -6.31
N MET A 64 -11.35 7.91 -6.91
CA MET A 64 -11.53 7.67 -8.35
C MET A 64 -13.02 7.49 -8.75
N GLY A 65 -13.94 7.37 -7.80
CA GLY A 65 -15.36 7.11 -8.05
C GLY A 65 -15.71 5.63 -8.26
N ASP A 66 -14.76 4.71 -8.12
CA ASP A 66 -15.01 3.26 -8.19
C ASP A 66 -15.46 2.72 -6.83
N TYR A 67 -16.69 3.03 -6.46
CA TYR A 67 -17.26 2.69 -5.16
C TYR A 67 -17.40 1.18 -4.93
N ILE A 68 -17.55 0.40 -6.00
CA ILE A 68 -17.65 -1.06 -5.91
C ILE A 68 -16.32 -1.62 -5.42
N ARG A 69 -15.20 -1.28 -6.10
CA ARG A 69 -13.88 -1.74 -5.67
C ARG A 69 -13.48 -1.15 -4.33
N ALA A 70 -13.85 0.11 -4.04
CA ALA A 70 -13.60 0.70 -2.73
C ALA A 70 -14.23 -0.15 -1.60
N GLY A 71 -15.52 -0.48 -1.73
CA GLY A 71 -16.23 -1.32 -0.76
C GLY A 71 -15.68 -2.74 -0.65
N GLU A 72 -15.15 -3.31 -1.72
CA GLU A 72 -14.43 -4.60 -1.66
C GLU A 72 -13.15 -4.52 -0.84
N MET A 73 -12.33 -3.48 -1.05
CA MET A 73 -11.07 -3.31 -0.32
C MET A 73 -11.31 -3.03 1.16
N TYR A 74 -12.29 -2.18 1.50
CA TYR A 74 -12.66 -1.97 2.90
C TYR A 74 -13.16 -3.24 3.58
N ARG A 75 -13.97 -4.06 2.90
CA ARG A 75 -14.38 -5.37 3.43
C ARG A 75 -13.23 -6.35 3.59
N LYS A 76 -12.19 -6.27 2.76
CA LYS A 76 -10.96 -7.05 2.97
C LYS A 76 -10.21 -6.57 4.21
N ALA A 77 -10.00 -5.25 4.34
CA ALA A 77 -9.34 -4.67 5.50
C ALA A 77 -10.02 -5.07 6.82
N LEU A 78 -11.35 -4.93 6.88
CA LEU A 78 -12.14 -5.31 8.05
C LEU A 78 -12.01 -6.80 8.39
N ARG A 79 -12.02 -7.68 7.38
CA ARG A 79 -11.84 -9.13 7.61
C ARG A 79 -10.48 -9.48 8.19
N ILE A 80 -9.43 -8.74 7.83
CA ILE A 80 -8.08 -8.96 8.36
C ILE A 80 -7.97 -8.42 9.80
N ASP A 81 -8.46 -7.21 10.04
CA ASP A 81 -8.42 -6.60 11.38
C ASP A 81 -9.32 -7.34 12.39
N SER A 82 -10.48 -7.85 11.94
CA SER A 82 -11.37 -8.67 12.77
C SER A 82 -10.89 -10.10 13.01
N THR A 83 -9.74 -10.50 12.44
CA THR A 83 -9.12 -11.82 12.70
C THR A 83 -8.05 -11.78 13.81
N LEU A 84 -7.95 -10.67 14.53
CA LEU A 84 -7.10 -10.49 15.72
C LEU A 84 -7.83 -10.87 17.02
#